data_AF-A0A314UKM0-F1
#
_entry.id   AF-A0A314UKM0-F1
#
_cell.length_a   1.000
_cell.length_b   1.000
_cell.length_c   1.000
_cell.angle_alpha   90.00
_cell.angle_beta   90.00
_cell.angle_gamma   90.00
#
_symmetry.space_group_name_H-M   'P 1'
#
loop_
_entity.id
_entity.type
_entity.pdbx_description
1 polymer ?
#
loop_
_entity_poly.entity_id
_entity_poly.type
_entity_poly.pdbx_seq_one_letter_code
_entity_poly.pdbx_strand_id
1 'polypeptide(L)'
;MKPTVLRLFFFLLSSISFSHATTAYPSIPGTTSVEYGADTDALIPPRREVNGNGRIFDVSHRYSTNMPAFETNDGVGEFLWLPNSMKNGSLANNSEFKMPTHTGTHVDAPGHVFDHYFDAGFDVDVDTLDLEVLNGPALLVDVPRDKNITGLYFCF
;
A
#
# COMPACT_ATOMS: atom_id res chain seq x y z
N MET A 1 -30.41 -38.05 -53.68
CA MET A 1 -29.07 -37.78 -53.11
C MET A 1 -29.12 -36.41 -52.44
N LYS A 2 -29.02 -36.34 -51.11
CA LYS A 2 -28.92 -35.09 -50.34
C LYS A 2 -27.76 -35.26 -49.34
N PRO A 3 -26.81 -34.32 -49.23
CA PRO A 3 -25.68 -34.48 -48.33
C PRO A 3 -26.09 -34.12 -46.89
N THR A 4 -25.79 -35.00 -45.96
CA THR A 4 -25.90 -34.77 -44.52
C THR A 4 -24.75 -33.87 -44.09
N VAL A 5 -25.06 -32.67 -43.61
CA VAL A 5 -24.08 -31.71 -43.10
C VAL A 5 -23.67 -32.14 -41.68
N LEU A 6 -22.42 -32.57 -41.53
CA LEU A 6 -21.79 -32.85 -40.24
C LEU A 6 -21.49 -31.51 -39.54
N ARG A 7 -22.25 -31.16 -38.50
CA ARG A 7 -21.95 -30.00 -37.64
C ARG A 7 -20.86 -30.37 -36.65
N LEU A 8 -19.65 -29.86 -36.87
CA LEU A 8 -18.55 -29.92 -35.91
C LEU A 8 -18.80 -28.88 -34.81
N PHE A 9 -19.13 -29.32 -33.60
CA PHE A 9 -19.26 -28.45 -32.43
C PHE A 9 -17.86 -28.26 -31.82
N PHE A 10 -17.23 -27.11 -32.09
CA PHE A 10 -15.96 -26.74 -31.48
C PHE A 10 -16.25 -26.24 -30.05
N PHE A 11 -16.08 -27.10 -29.05
CA PHE A 11 -16.01 -26.64 -27.66
C PHE A 11 -14.68 -25.88 -27.51
N LEU A 12 -14.74 -24.56 -27.45
CA LEU A 12 -13.64 -23.75 -26.91
C LEU A 12 -13.48 -24.19 -25.45
N LEU A 13 -12.48 -25.02 -25.16
CA LEU A 13 -11.92 -25.07 -23.82
C LEU A 13 -11.26 -23.71 -23.59
N SER A 14 -11.97 -22.79 -22.95
CA SER A 14 -11.33 -21.68 -22.27
C SER A 14 -10.43 -22.30 -21.20
N SER A 15 -9.13 -22.24 -21.43
CA SER A 15 -8.11 -22.56 -20.43
C SER A 15 -8.37 -21.68 -19.21
N ILE A 16 -8.99 -22.25 -18.17
CA ILE A 16 -9.05 -21.60 -16.87
C ILE A 16 -7.63 -21.72 -16.31
N SER A 17 -6.83 -20.68 -16.52
CA SER A 17 -5.52 -20.56 -15.89
C SER A 17 -5.72 -20.41 -14.38
N PHE A 18 -5.43 -21.47 -13.62
CA PHE A 18 -5.35 -21.38 -12.17
C PHE A 18 -3.98 -20.81 -11.78
N SER A 19 -3.93 -19.56 -11.33
CA SER A 19 -2.70 -18.91 -10.86
C SER A 19 -2.21 -19.58 -9.57
N HIS A 20 -0.91 -19.90 -9.53
CA HIS A 20 -0.27 -20.55 -8.38
C HIS A 20 0.32 -19.53 -7.41
N ALA A 21 0.11 -19.74 -6.11
CA ALA A 21 0.81 -19.03 -5.05
C ALA A 21 2.33 -19.22 -5.15
N THR A 22 3.11 -18.20 -4.83
CA THR A 22 4.57 -18.34 -4.73
C THR A 22 4.95 -18.71 -3.30
N THR A 23 6.17 -19.24 -3.10
CA THR A 23 6.71 -19.53 -1.77
C THR A 23 6.83 -18.27 -0.90
N ALA A 24 7.04 -17.11 -1.52
CA ALA A 24 7.18 -15.83 -0.83
C ALA A 24 5.83 -15.16 -0.50
N TYR A 25 4.81 -15.37 -1.34
CA TYR A 25 3.46 -14.81 -1.16
C TYR A 25 2.41 -15.92 -1.32
N PRO A 26 2.00 -16.59 -0.23
CA PRO A 26 0.95 -17.60 -0.28
C PRO A 26 -0.39 -16.97 -0.70
N SER A 27 -1.22 -17.71 -1.43
CA SER A 27 -2.56 -17.27 -1.78
C SER A 27 -3.43 -17.25 -0.53
N ILE A 28 -4.09 -16.12 -0.27
CA ILE A 28 -5.07 -16.00 0.81
C ILE A 28 -6.44 -16.43 0.23
N PRO A 29 -7.13 -17.41 0.84
CA PRO A 29 -8.46 -17.83 0.40
C PRO A 29 -9.43 -16.66 0.31
N GLY A 30 -10.12 -16.52 -0.83
CA GLY A 30 -11.03 -15.40 -1.06
C GLY A 30 -10.31 -14.09 -1.35
N THR A 31 -9.11 -14.10 -1.91
CA THR A 31 -8.47 -12.94 -2.53
C THR A 31 -8.09 -13.26 -3.98
N THR A 32 -8.01 -12.25 -4.85
CA THR A 32 -7.52 -12.45 -6.22
C THR A 32 -6.08 -12.95 -6.18
N SER A 33 -5.76 -13.99 -6.94
CA SER A 33 -4.41 -14.57 -7.01
C SER A 33 -3.45 -13.66 -7.78
N VAL A 34 -2.16 -13.66 -7.41
CA VAL A 34 -1.11 -12.97 -8.18
C VAL A 34 -0.69 -13.92 -9.30
N GLU A 35 -0.70 -13.46 -10.55
CA GLU A 35 -0.03 -14.17 -11.64
C GLU A 35 1.48 -13.92 -11.53
N TYR A 36 2.26 -14.99 -11.35
CA TYR A 36 3.72 -14.93 -11.47
C TYR A 36 4.17 -15.74 -12.68
N GLY A 37 5.04 -15.15 -13.49
CA GLY A 37 5.76 -15.84 -14.56
C GLY A 37 6.70 -16.93 -14.02
N ALA A 38 7.15 -17.80 -14.92
CA ALA A 38 7.99 -18.95 -14.60
C ALA A 38 9.29 -18.57 -13.86
N ASP A 39 9.92 -19.54 -13.21
CA ASP A 39 11.14 -19.47 -12.37
C ASP A 39 12.38 -18.80 -13.04
N THR A 40 12.29 -18.46 -14.32
CA THR A 40 13.32 -17.76 -15.10
C THR A 40 13.08 -16.26 -15.25
N ASP A 41 11.91 -15.75 -14.87
CA ASP A 41 11.59 -14.33 -14.95
C ASP A 41 12.15 -13.54 -13.75
N ALA A 42 12.44 -12.26 -13.97
CA ALA A 42 12.90 -11.38 -12.91
C ALA A 42 11.88 -11.36 -11.75
N LEU A 43 12.37 -11.59 -10.52
CA LEU A 43 11.55 -11.53 -9.32
C LEU A 43 11.13 -10.08 -9.03
N ILE A 44 10.00 -9.66 -9.59
CA ILE A 44 9.40 -8.34 -9.36
C ILE A 44 8.24 -8.50 -8.37
N PRO A 45 8.31 -7.94 -7.15
CA PRO A 45 7.21 -8.02 -6.18
C PRO A 45 5.91 -7.44 -6.75
N PRO A 46 4.76 -8.11 -6.59
CA PRO A 46 3.49 -7.61 -7.06
C PRO A 46 3.07 -6.44 -6.17
N ARG A 47 2.59 -5.36 -6.78
CA ARG A 47 2.03 -4.22 -6.06
C ARG A 47 0.52 -4.17 -6.28
N ARG A 48 -0.24 -4.01 -5.20
CA ARG A 48 -1.70 -3.97 -5.21
C ARG A 48 -2.20 -2.79 -4.41
N GLU A 49 -2.86 -1.87 -5.09
CA GLU A 49 -3.56 -0.74 -4.46
C GLU A 49 -4.93 -1.17 -3.92
N VAL A 50 -5.42 -2.37 -4.28
CA VAL A 50 -6.73 -2.87 -3.89
C VAL A 50 -6.64 -4.32 -3.44
N ASN A 51 -7.13 -4.58 -2.23
CA ASN A 51 -7.05 -5.84 -1.50
C ASN A 51 -8.46 -6.29 -1.04
N GLY A 52 -8.55 -7.52 -0.51
CA GLY A 52 -9.80 -8.04 0.07
C GLY A 52 -11.00 -8.11 -0.90
N ASN A 53 -10.75 -8.52 -2.15
CA ASN A 53 -11.76 -8.54 -3.24
C ASN A 53 -12.39 -7.18 -3.55
N GLY A 54 -11.61 -6.09 -3.56
CA GLY A 54 -12.14 -4.77 -3.88
C GLY A 54 -12.68 -4.00 -2.68
N ARG A 55 -12.51 -4.51 -1.46
CA ARG A 55 -13.03 -3.90 -0.23
C ARG A 55 -12.01 -3.02 0.48
N ILE A 56 -10.73 -3.30 0.32
CA ILE A 56 -9.64 -2.61 1.01
C ILE A 56 -8.86 -1.84 -0.04
N PHE A 57 -8.84 -0.51 0.08
CA PHE A 57 -8.09 0.36 -0.81
C PHE A 57 -6.87 0.85 -0.05
N ASP A 58 -5.68 0.67 -0.62
CA ASP A 58 -4.46 1.28 -0.10
C ASP A 58 -4.47 2.76 -0.49
N VAL A 59 -4.38 3.63 0.50
CA VAL A 59 -4.30 5.09 0.34
C VAL A 59 -2.91 5.63 0.71
N SER A 60 -1.95 4.71 0.86
CA SER A 60 -0.59 5.01 1.30
C SER A 60 0.31 5.30 0.11
N HIS A 61 1.08 6.38 0.19
CA HIS A 61 2.15 6.60 -0.77
C HIS A 61 3.34 5.68 -0.48
N ARG A 62 3.96 5.15 -1.54
CA ARG A 62 5.23 4.42 -1.42
C ARG A 62 6.32 5.34 -0.87
N TYR A 63 7.06 4.88 0.12
CA TYR A 63 8.32 5.51 0.47
C TYR A 63 9.34 5.38 -0.66
N SER A 64 9.86 6.52 -1.08
CA SER A 64 10.84 6.66 -2.15
C SER A 64 11.80 7.77 -1.75
N THR A 65 13.08 7.62 -2.10
CA THR A 65 14.11 8.63 -1.80
C THR A 65 13.76 10.01 -2.40
N ASN A 66 13.03 10.01 -3.52
CA ASN A 66 12.68 11.22 -4.26
C ASN A 66 11.25 11.71 -3.97
N MET A 67 10.56 11.13 -2.98
CA MET A 67 9.23 11.63 -2.62
C MET A 67 9.34 13.04 -2.02
N PRO A 68 8.31 13.90 -2.19
CA PRO A 68 8.32 15.23 -1.60
C PRO A 68 8.55 15.17 -0.10
N ALA A 69 9.38 16.09 0.40
CA ALA A 69 9.61 16.30 1.82
C ALA A 69 9.17 17.72 2.17
N PHE A 70 8.70 17.92 3.41
CA PHE A 70 8.28 19.24 3.87
C PHE A 70 9.47 20.23 3.81
N GLU A 71 9.20 21.47 3.39
CA GLU A 71 10.16 22.58 3.27
C GLU A 71 11.37 22.38 2.34
N THR A 72 11.50 21.25 1.65
CA THR A 72 12.66 20.99 0.78
C THR A 72 12.23 20.46 -0.59
N ASN A 73 13.01 20.78 -1.61
CA ASN A 73 12.85 20.22 -2.95
C ASN A 73 13.76 19.00 -3.20
N ASP A 74 14.59 18.65 -2.21
CA ASP A 74 15.60 17.60 -2.33
C ASP A 74 15.01 16.19 -2.12
N GLY A 75 13.75 16.13 -1.68
CA GLY A 75 13.07 14.90 -1.30
C GLY A 75 13.55 14.37 0.04
N VAL A 76 13.16 13.14 0.36
CA VAL A 76 13.48 12.49 1.65
C VAL A 76 14.94 12.03 1.73
N GLY A 77 15.60 11.82 0.58
CA GLY A 77 16.98 11.35 0.52
C GLY A 77 17.10 9.86 0.85
N GLU A 78 18.33 9.42 1.19
CA GLU A 78 18.58 8.05 1.63
C GLU A 78 18.00 7.84 3.03
N PHE A 79 16.91 7.08 3.11
CA PHE A 79 16.23 6.78 4.36
C PHE A 79 16.31 5.31 4.76
N LEU A 80 16.68 4.39 3.85
CA LEU A 80 16.71 2.94 4.06
C LEU A 80 18.02 2.37 3.51
N TRP A 81 18.78 1.65 4.34
CA TRP A 81 20.04 1.01 3.97
C TRP A 81 20.10 -0.42 4.53
N LEU A 82 21.10 -1.18 4.09
CA LEU A 82 21.26 -2.60 4.42
C LEU A 82 22.61 -2.86 5.12
N PRO A 83 22.70 -2.66 6.45
CA PRO A 83 23.95 -2.88 7.19
C PRO A 83 24.51 -4.30 7.07
N ASN A 84 23.64 -5.32 7.05
CA ASN A 84 24.06 -6.72 6.90
C ASN A 84 23.27 -7.39 5.78
N SER A 85 23.96 -8.14 4.91
CA SER A 85 23.35 -8.80 3.76
C SER A 85 23.70 -10.27 3.69
N MET A 86 22.74 -11.12 3.31
CA MET A 86 23.02 -12.52 3.01
C MET A 86 23.99 -12.68 1.84
N LYS A 87 24.00 -11.73 0.90
CA LYS A 87 25.00 -11.70 -0.18
C LYS A 87 26.43 -11.55 0.36
N ASN A 88 26.57 -10.98 1.55
CA ASN A 88 27.85 -10.76 2.23
C ASN A 88 28.07 -11.79 3.38
N GLY A 89 27.35 -12.92 3.37
CA GLY A 89 27.56 -14.00 4.34
C GLY A 89 26.78 -13.86 5.66
N SER A 90 25.91 -12.85 5.79
CA SER A 90 24.99 -12.77 6.93
C SER A 90 23.92 -13.87 6.88
N LEU A 91 23.40 -14.27 8.04
CA LEU A 91 22.28 -15.21 8.13
C LEU A 91 20.95 -14.63 7.60
N ALA A 92 20.84 -13.30 7.57
CA ALA A 92 19.65 -12.58 7.09
C ALA A 92 20.04 -11.24 6.46
N ASN A 93 19.15 -10.69 5.64
CA ASN A 93 19.23 -9.30 5.20
C ASN A 93 18.67 -8.42 6.34
N ASN A 94 19.53 -7.65 6.98
CA ASN A 94 19.15 -6.69 8.03
C ASN A 94 19.09 -5.30 7.42
N SER A 95 17.90 -4.70 7.41
CA SER A 95 17.66 -3.36 6.88
C SER A 95 17.47 -2.38 8.04
N GLU A 96 18.04 -1.20 7.92
CA GLU A 96 17.85 -0.08 8.84
C GLU A 96 17.28 1.10 8.09
N PHE A 97 16.47 1.91 8.78
CA PHE A 97 15.92 3.12 8.19
C PHE A 97 15.88 4.26 9.21
N LYS A 98 15.95 5.50 8.70
CA LYS A 98 15.80 6.74 9.47
C LYS A 98 15.09 7.77 8.60
N MET A 99 14.01 8.33 9.12
CA MET A 99 13.19 9.31 8.44
C MET A 99 12.48 10.21 9.46
N PRO A 100 12.15 11.46 9.11
CA PRO A 100 11.24 12.29 9.90
C PRO A 100 9.86 11.65 10.03
N THR A 101 9.16 11.89 11.14
CA THR A 101 7.80 11.38 11.40
C THR A 101 6.78 11.89 10.39
N HIS A 102 6.95 13.13 9.91
CA HIS A 102 6.09 13.76 8.89
C HIS A 102 6.55 13.45 7.46
N THR A 103 6.68 12.17 7.14
CA THR A 103 7.10 11.71 5.81
C THR A 103 6.02 10.82 5.21
N GLY A 104 5.63 11.07 3.96
CA GLY A 104 4.63 10.25 3.25
C GLY A 104 3.23 10.33 3.88
N THR A 105 2.44 9.27 3.71
CA THR A 105 1.14 9.14 4.36
C THR A 105 1.37 8.84 5.85
N HIS A 106 1.00 9.78 6.73
CA HIS A 106 1.24 9.72 8.18
C HIS A 106 0.08 10.31 8.98
N VAL A 107 0.16 10.25 10.30
CA VAL A 107 -0.76 10.87 11.25
C VAL A 107 0.01 11.79 12.19
N ASP A 108 -0.61 12.89 12.61
CA ASP A 108 -0.04 13.85 13.55
C ASP A 108 -0.69 13.69 14.93
N ALA A 109 0.14 13.63 15.97
CA ALA A 109 -0.32 13.67 17.36
C ALA A 109 -0.42 15.13 17.86
N PRO A 110 -1.24 15.44 18.90
CA PRO A 110 -1.40 16.81 19.39
C PRO A 110 -0.09 17.51 19.79
N GLY A 111 0.87 16.76 20.35
CA GLY A 111 2.20 17.27 20.69
C GLY A 111 2.99 17.79 19.49
N HIS A 112 2.61 17.45 18.26
CA HIS A 112 3.23 18.00 17.04
C HIS A 112 3.19 19.53 16.98
N VAL A 113 2.07 20.14 17.40
CA VAL A 113 1.82 21.59 17.23
C VAL A 113 1.83 22.34 18.57
N PHE A 114 1.62 21.64 19.67
CA PHE A 114 1.41 22.25 20.99
C PHE A 114 2.43 21.76 22.00
N ASP A 115 3.32 22.68 22.39
CA ASP A 115 4.45 22.43 23.29
C ASP A 115 4.03 21.84 24.66
N HIS A 116 2.96 22.36 25.26
CA HIS A 116 2.45 21.84 26.53
C HIS A 116 1.89 20.40 26.43
N TYR A 117 1.48 19.97 25.24
CA TYR A 117 1.09 18.58 24.99
C TYR A 117 2.34 17.72 24.80
N PHE A 118 3.36 18.21 24.09
CA PHE A 118 4.66 17.54 23.97
C PHE A 118 5.28 17.28 25.36
N ASP A 119 5.37 18.29 26.21
CA ASP A 119 5.93 18.14 27.58
C ASP A 119 5.13 17.15 28.46
N ALA A 120 3.85 16.98 28.16
CA ALA A 120 2.97 16.04 28.86
C ALA A 120 3.00 14.61 28.27
N GLY A 121 3.78 14.36 27.22
CA GLY A 121 3.95 13.05 26.56
C GLY A 121 3.14 12.85 25.29
N PHE A 122 2.30 13.81 24.88
CA PHE A 122 1.38 13.68 23.76
C PHE A 122 2.03 13.69 22.36
N ASP A 123 3.36 13.71 22.30
CA ASP A 123 4.21 13.56 21.11
C ASP A 123 4.77 12.13 20.96
N VAL A 124 5.08 11.49 22.09
CA VAL A 124 5.41 10.06 22.21
C VAL A 124 4.14 9.21 22.01
N ASP A 125 3.00 9.76 22.41
CA ASP A 125 1.64 9.19 22.48
C ASP A 125 0.95 8.86 21.13
N VAL A 126 1.66 8.71 20.01
CA VAL A 126 1.07 7.88 18.92
C VAL A 126 0.76 6.48 19.46
N ASP A 127 1.55 6.00 20.43
CA ASP A 127 1.34 4.72 21.11
C ASP A 127 0.20 4.73 22.15
N THR A 128 -0.33 5.89 22.52
CA THR A 128 -1.53 6.01 23.38
C THR A 128 -2.78 6.50 22.64
N LEU A 129 -2.69 6.82 21.34
CA LEU A 129 -3.84 7.19 20.54
C LEU A 129 -4.83 6.02 20.49
N ASP A 130 -6.08 6.29 20.84
CA ASP A 130 -7.12 5.26 20.84
C ASP A 130 -7.30 4.66 19.43
N LEU A 131 -7.16 3.35 19.31
CA LEU A 131 -7.29 2.63 18.04
C LEU A 131 -8.70 2.74 17.44
N GLU A 132 -9.72 3.03 18.25
CA GLU A 132 -11.07 3.32 17.76
C GLU A 132 -11.12 4.64 16.95
N VAL A 133 -10.23 5.59 17.22
CA VAL A 133 -10.08 6.82 16.42
C VAL A 133 -9.51 6.49 15.04
N LEU A 134 -8.59 5.52 14.96
CA LEU A 134 -7.95 5.12 13.71
C LEU A 134 -8.78 4.13 12.88
N ASN A 135 -9.84 3.57 13.44
CA ASN A 135 -10.66 2.54 12.79
C ASN A 135 -12.16 2.85 12.94
N GLY A 136 -12.70 3.63 12.00
CA GLY A 136 -14.12 4.00 12.02
C GLY A 136 -14.67 4.42 10.66
N PRO A 137 -15.97 4.78 10.60
CA PRO A 137 -16.57 5.35 9.41
C PRO A 137 -15.84 6.63 8.98
N ALA A 138 -15.56 6.76 7.68
CA ALA A 138 -14.97 7.94 7.09
C ALA A 138 -15.87 8.50 5.98
N LEU A 139 -15.92 9.83 5.87
CA LEU A 139 -16.60 10.51 4.78
C LEU A 139 -15.57 10.97 3.75
N LEU A 140 -15.72 10.51 2.50
CA LEU A 140 -14.96 11.03 1.37
C LEU A 140 -15.73 12.18 0.72
N VAL A 141 -15.12 13.37 0.73
CA VAL A 141 -15.69 14.57 0.10
C VAL A 141 -14.80 14.97 -1.07
N ASP A 142 -15.40 15.11 -2.25
CA ASP A 142 -14.72 15.73 -3.40
C ASP A 142 -14.78 17.26 -3.27
N VAL A 143 -13.61 17.90 -3.27
CA VAL A 143 -13.46 19.35 -3.09
C VAL A 143 -12.72 19.96 -4.28
N PRO A 144 -13.12 21.15 -4.77
CA PRO A 144 -12.39 21.79 -5.85
C PRO A 144 -10.94 22.05 -5.46
N ARG A 145 -10.01 21.78 -6.38
CA ARG A 145 -8.59 22.13 -6.20
C ARG A 145 -8.42 23.63 -5.95
N ASP A 146 -7.38 23.96 -5.20
CA ASP A 146 -6.95 25.34 -4.92
C ASP A 146 -8.02 26.19 -4.21
N LYS A 147 -8.92 25.54 -3.45
CA LYS A 147 -9.93 26.20 -2.63
C LYS A 147 -9.93 25.69 -1.20
N ASN A 148 -10.23 26.57 -0.25
CA ASN A 148 -10.37 26.21 1.16
C ASN A 148 -11.67 25.45 1.41
N ILE A 149 -11.59 24.42 2.26
CA ILE A 149 -12.76 23.73 2.81
C ILE A 149 -13.34 24.63 3.92
N THR A 150 -14.64 24.95 3.85
CA THR A 150 -15.33 25.79 4.84
C THR A 150 -16.65 25.17 5.27
N GLY A 151 -17.07 25.43 6.52
CA GLY A 151 -18.28 24.83 7.11
C GLY A 151 -19.61 25.27 6.49
N LEU A 152 -19.62 26.25 5.59
CA LEU A 152 -20.84 26.78 4.97
C LEU A 152 -21.48 25.82 3.96
N TYR A 153 -20.77 24.78 3.50
CA TYR A 153 -21.23 23.87 2.45
C TYR A 153 -21.53 22.44 2.93
N PHE A 154 -21.43 22.17 4.23
CA PHE A 154 -21.77 20.86 4.81
C PHE A 154 -23.06 20.98 5.63
N CYS A 155 -24.20 20.78 4.98
CA CYS A 155 -25.43 20.46 5.67
C CYS A 155 -25.52 18.93 5.72
N PHE A 156 -25.44 18.36 6.93
CA PHE A 156 -25.61 16.93 7.19
C PHE A 156 -27.08 16.58 7.43
#